data_AF-A0A5K0WCA8-F1
#
_entry.id   AF-A0A5K0WCA8-F1
#
_cell.length_a   1.000
_cell.length_b   1.000
_cell.length_c   1.000
_cell.angle_alpha   90.00
_cell.angle_beta   90.00
_cell.angle_gamma   90.00
#
_symmetry.space_group_name_H-M   'P 1'
#
loop_
_entity.id
_entity.type
_entity.pdbx_description
1 polymer ?
#
loop_
_entity_poly.entity_id
_entity_poly.type
_entity_poly.pdbx_seq_one_letter_code
_entity_poly.pdbx_strand_id
1 'polypeptide(L)'
;PDLQLNNVPLVDGSCYCLKDREMNLEKIKYPIDDLLVMPVAGDPTYTERPIPCTKFSVPMECVGNLIMVWDFCSTFYKLLHLSPFSLEDFENAIVYSTGDLDLIFEVHLAILNVILTDNGKRSGLINEQKMPK
;
A
#
# COMPACT_ATOMS: atom_id res chain seq x y z
N PRO A 1 5.60 47.38 -23.97
CA PRO A 1 4.45 47.98 -23.27
C PRO A 1 3.57 46.87 -22.67
N ASP A 2 4.00 46.43 -21.49
CA ASP A 2 3.22 46.01 -20.32
C ASP A 2 2.05 45.02 -20.48
N LEU A 3 2.37 43.74 -20.29
CA LEU A 3 1.47 42.75 -19.70
C LEU A 3 1.34 43.05 -18.20
N GLN A 4 0.28 43.74 -17.80
CA GLN A 4 -0.06 43.92 -16.38
C GLN A 4 -0.79 42.67 -15.86
N LEU A 5 -0.15 42.02 -14.88
CA LEU A 5 -0.77 41.09 -13.96
C LEU A 5 -1.98 41.77 -13.31
N ASN A 6 -3.18 41.29 -13.59
CA ASN A 6 -4.31 41.55 -12.71
C ASN A 6 -4.24 40.54 -11.56
N ASN A 7 -3.62 41.01 -10.47
CA ASN A 7 -3.66 40.39 -9.15
C ASN A 7 -5.12 40.23 -8.70
N VAL A 8 -5.62 38.99 -8.68
CA VAL A 8 -6.87 38.67 -8.01
C VAL A 8 -6.53 38.38 -6.55
N PRO A 9 -7.16 39.07 -5.58
CA PRO A 9 -6.86 38.84 -4.18
C PRO A 9 -7.32 37.44 -3.78
N LEU A 10 -6.39 36.67 -3.21
CA LEU A 10 -6.69 35.44 -2.47
C LEU A 10 -7.42 35.86 -1.19
N VAL A 11 -8.74 35.92 -1.24
CA VAL A 11 -9.59 36.06 -0.06
C VAL A 11 -10.65 34.97 -0.14
N ASP A 12 -10.63 34.11 0.87
CA ASP A 12 -11.58 33.04 1.18
C ASP A 12 -11.68 31.88 0.18
N GLY A 13 -10.70 30.97 0.22
CA GLY A 13 -10.85 29.49 0.13
C GLY A 13 -11.86 28.86 -0.84
N SER A 14 -12.27 29.54 -1.91
CA SER A 14 -13.37 29.17 -2.78
C SER A 14 -12.88 29.11 -4.22
N CYS A 15 -12.71 27.91 -4.76
CA CYS A 15 -12.45 27.69 -6.19
C CYS A 15 -13.78 27.68 -6.96
N TYR A 16 -13.90 28.51 -8.00
CA TYR A 16 -15.06 28.57 -8.88
C TYR A 16 -14.78 27.82 -10.18
N CYS A 17 -15.60 26.79 -10.47
CA CYS A 17 -15.58 26.10 -11.76
C CYS A 17 -16.49 26.87 -12.72
N LEU A 18 -15.90 27.54 -13.71
CA LEU A 18 -16.64 28.24 -14.76
C LEU A 18 -16.93 27.30 -15.94
N LYS A 19 -18.22 27.07 -16.23
CA LYS A 19 -18.79 27.18 -17.58
C LYS A 19 -20.32 26.96 -17.58
N ASP A 20 -21.03 28.05 -17.89
CA ASP A 20 -22.21 28.17 -18.75
C ASP A 20 -23.18 26.98 -18.85
N ARG A 21 -23.90 26.72 -17.77
CA ARG A 21 -25.27 26.19 -17.78
C ARG A 21 -25.92 26.72 -16.51
N GLU A 22 -27.08 27.36 -16.61
CA GLU A 22 -27.86 27.80 -15.44
C GLU A 22 -28.09 26.61 -14.50
N MET A 23 -27.25 26.48 -13.49
CA MET A 23 -27.37 25.50 -12.43
C MET A 23 -27.01 26.26 -11.18
N ASN A 24 -27.96 26.34 -10.24
CA ASN A 24 -27.78 26.90 -8.91
C ASN A 24 -26.38 26.56 -8.40
N LEU A 25 -25.52 27.57 -8.31
CA LEU A 25 -24.15 27.44 -7.84
C LEU A 25 -24.21 27.28 -6.32
N GLU A 26 -24.66 26.11 -5.84
CA GLU A 26 -24.62 25.82 -4.41
C GLU A 26 -23.15 25.81 -3.98
N LYS A 27 -22.83 26.68 -3.02
CA LYS A 27 -21.48 26.84 -2.48
C LYS A 27 -21.00 25.51 -1.91
N ILE A 28 -19.98 24.90 -2.53
CA ILE A 28 -19.37 23.65 -2.05
C ILE A 28 -18.87 23.88 -0.62
N LYS A 29 -19.37 23.08 0.33
CA LYS A 29 -19.00 23.15 1.75
C LYS A 29 -18.02 22.04 2.08
N TYR A 30 -16.85 22.41 2.59
CA TYR A 30 -15.83 21.46 3.04
C TYR A 30 -15.98 21.10 4.53
N PRO A 31 -15.55 19.90 4.93
CA PRO A 31 -15.07 18.80 4.08
C PRO A 31 -16.23 18.11 3.34
N ILE A 32 -16.00 17.77 2.07
CA ILE A 32 -16.92 17.04 1.21
C ILE A 32 -16.50 15.56 1.15
N ASP A 33 -17.46 14.66 1.03
CA ASP A 33 -17.20 13.23 0.77
C ASP A 33 -16.55 13.07 -0.62
N ASP A 34 -15.51 12.24 -0.74
CA ASP A 34 -14.80 11.99 -1.99
C ASP A 34 -15.74 11.53 -3.11
N LEU A 35 -16.83 10.82 -2.77
CA LEU A 35 -17.84 10.38 -3.74
C LEU A 35 -18.73 11.53 -4.27
N LEU A 36 -18.78 12.65 -3.57
CA LEU A 36 -19.56 13.84 -3.94
C LEU A 36 -18.71 14.88 -4.69
N VAL A 37 -17.41 14.62 -4.86
CA VAL A 37 -16.51 15.47 -5.64
C VAL A 37 -16.79 15.26 -7.12
N MET A 38 -17.32 16.29 -7.78
CA MET A 38 -17.52 16.26 -9.22
C MET A 38 -16.20 16.54 -9.95
N PRO A 39 -15.91 15.81 -11.05
CA PRO A 39 -14.72 16.07 -11.86
C PRO A 39 -14.80 17.45 -12.53
N VAL A 40 -13.70 18.19 -12.50
CA VAL A 40 -13.57 19.52 -13.12
C VAL A 40 -13.10 19.41 -14.57
N ALA A 41 -13.27 20.46 -15.36
CA ALA A 41 -12.92 20.52 -16.79
C ALA A 41 -11.42 20.32 -17.13
N GLY A 42 -10.56 20.10 -16.13
CA GLY A 42 -9.15 19.76 -16.28
C GLY A 42 -8.76 18.40 -15.68
N ASP A 43 -9.71 17.66 -15.10
CA ASP A 43 -9.43 16.34 -14.57
C ASP A 43 -9.24 15.33 -15.71
N PRO A 44 -8.29 14.39 -15.57
CA PRO A 44 -8.16 13.32 -16.55
C PRO A 44 -9.47 12.54 -16.61
N THR A 45 -9.87 12.11 -17.81
CA THR A 45 -10.97 11.16 -17.94
C THR A 45 -10.56 9.88 -17.24
N TYR A 46 -11.14 9.62 -16.07
CA TYR A 46 -10.91 8.37 -15.35
C TYR A 46 -11.40 7.23 -16.24
N THR A 47 -10.47 6.39 -16.68
CA THR A 47 -10.82 5.12 -17.31
C THR A 47 -11.56 4.26 -16.29
N GLU A 48 -12.40 3.35 -16.77
CA GLU A 48 -13.00 2.35 -15.89
C GLU A 48 -11.91 1.64 -15.06
N ARG A 49 -12.24 1.36 -13.80
CA ARG A 49 -11.34 0.65 -12.90
C ARG A 49 -10.95 -0.69 -13.55
N PRO A 50 -9.66 -1.04 -13.63
CA PRO A 50 -9.25 -2.31 -14.21
C PRO A 50 -9.85 -3.48 -13.42
N ILE A 51 -10.25 -4.53 -14.13
CA ILE A 51 -10.79 -5.75 -13.53
C ILE A 51 -9.65 -6.49 -12.83
N PRO A 52 -9.80 -6.88 -11.55
CA PRO A 52 -8.80 -7.67 -10.85
C PRO A 52 -8.51 -8.98 -11.59
N CYS A 53 -7.23 -9.36 -11.65
CA CYS A 53 -6.85 -10.67 -12.17
C CYS A 53 -7.33 -11.75 -11.19
N THR A 54 -7.99 -12.78 -11.70
CA THR A 54 -8.44 -13.96 -10.94
C THR A 54 -7.73 -15.24 -11.41
N LYS A 55 -6.67 -15.10 -12.21
CA LYS A 55 -5.90 -16.22 -12.76
C LYS A 55 -4.80 -16.61 -11.79
N PHE A 56 -5.17 -17.38 -10.78
CA PHE A 56 -4.25 -18.01 -9.84
C PHE A 56 -4.30 -19.53 -10.02
N SER A 57 -3.15 -20.17 -9.91
CA SER A 57 -2.97 -21.61 -9.79
C SER A 57 -3.43 -22.12 -8.42
N VAL A 58 -3.43 -21.27 -7.40
CA VAL A 58 -3.98 -21.59 -6.07
C VAL A 58 -5.52 -21.38 -6.02
N PRO A 59 -6.24 -22.09 -5.15
CA PRO A 59 -7.67 -21.85 -4.92
C PRO A 59 -7.95 -20.40 -4.50
N MET A 60 -9.07 -19.82 -4.95
CA MET A 60 -9.38 -18.40 -4.76
C MET A 60 -9.50 -18.02 -3.28
N GLU A 61 -9.95 -18.95 -2.43
CA GLU A 61 -10.00 -18.81 -0.97
C GLU A 61 -8.61 -18.62 -0.33
N CYS A 62 -7.56 -19.08 -1.00
CA CYS A 62 -6.18 -19.01 -0.51
C CYS A 62 -5.41 -17.80 -1.08
N VAL A 63 -5.90 -17.17 -2.16
CA VAL A 63 -5.23 -16.05 -2.84
C VAL A 63 -4.94 -14.89 -1.89
N GLY A 64 -5.88 -14.58 -0.99
CA GLY A 64 -5.67 -13.52 0.00
C GLY A 64 -4.48 -13.82 0.93
N ASN A 65 -4.35 -15.06 1.40
CA ASN A 65 -3.24 -15.48 2.25
C ASN A 65 -1.92 -15.50 1.47
N LEU A 66 -1.95 -16.00 0.23
CA LEU A 66 -0.79 -16.00 -0.67
C LEU A 66 -0.22 -14.58 -0.82
N ILE A 67 -1.08 -13.63 -1.20
CA ILE A 67 -0.68 -12.23 -1.41
C ILE A 67 -0.19 -11.61 -0.11
N MET A 68 -0.85 -11.87 1.02
CA MET A 68 -0.45 -11.32 2.32
C MET A 68 0.96 -11.78 2.74
N VAL A 69 1.27 -13.07 2.57
CA VAL A 69 2.59 -13.61 2.91
C VAL A 69 3.65 -13.11 1.93
N TRP A 70 3.33 -13.06 0.64
CA TRP A 70 4.23 -12.53 -0.39
C TRP A 70 4.53 -11.04 -0.17
N ASP A 71 3.53 -10.22 0.14
CA ASP A 71 3.67 -8.78 0.40
C ASP A 71 4.56 -8.52 1.63
N PHE A 72 4.40 -9.32 2.68
CA PHE A 72 5.29 -9.30 3.84
C PHE A 72 6.74 -9.63 3.44
N CYS A 73 6.97 -10.75 2.74
CA CYS A 73 8.30 -11.15 2.33
C CYS A 73 8.95 -10.11 1.41
N SER A 74 8.17 -9.55 0.48
CA SER A 74 8.62 -8.53 -0.46
C SER A 74 8.92 -7.18 0.21
N THR A 75 8.14 -6.81 1.22
CA THR A 75 8.37 -5.58 2.00
C THR A 75 9.60 -5.71 2.89
N PHE A 76 9.80 -6.86 3.52
CA PHE A 76 10.85 -7.10 4.51
C PHE A 76 12.02 -7.93 3.97
N TYR A 77 12.17 -8.09 2.65
CA TYR A 77 13.18 -8.97 2.05
C TYR A 77 14.61 -8.64 2.53
N LYS A 78 14.93 -7.36 2.72
CA LYS A 78 16.24 -6.92 3.26
C LYS A 78 16.47 -7.35 4.71
N LEU A 79 15.42 -7.31 5.53
CA LEU A 79 15.49 -7.72 6.94
C LEU A 79 15.59 -9.24 7.06
N LEU A 80 14.85 -9.95 6.21
CA LEU A 80 14.82 -11.41 6.14
C LEU A 80 16.04 -11.98 5.40
N HIS A 81 16.86 -11.14 4.77
CA HIS A 81 17.96 -11.54 3.90
C HIS A 81 17.53 -12.46 2.74
N LEU A 82 16.32 -12.24 2.23
CA LEU A 82 15.77 -13.00 1.11
C LEU A 82 16.28 -12.47 -0.22
N SER A 83 16.52 -13.39 -1.15
CA SER A 83 16.62 -13.04 -2.57
C SER A 83 15.30 -12.42 -3.06
N PRO A 84 15.31 -11.44 -3.98
CA PRO A 84 14.07 -10.89 -4.52
C PRO A 84 13.40 -11.90 -5.48
N PHE A 85 12.10 -12.13 -5.30
CA PHE A 85 11.30 -13.06 -6.10
C PHE A 85 9.94 -12.46 -6.47
N SER A 86 9.34 -12.91 -7.57
CA SER A 86 8.04 -12.44 -8.03
C SER A 86 6.88 -13.17 -7.34
N LEU A 87 5.67 -12.61 -7.42
CA LEU A 87 4.46 -13.27 -6.93
C LEU A 87 4.21 -14.61 -7.67
N GLU A 88 4.53 -14.65 -8.96
CA GLU A 88 4.40 -15.85 -9.80
C GLU A 88 5.39 -16.93 -9.35
N ASP A 89 6.62 -16.58 -9.01
CA ASP A 89 7.61 -17.52 -8.46
C ASP A 89 7.13 -18.12 -7.13
N PHE A 90 6.57 -17.28 -6.26
CA PHE A 90 6.04 -17.72 -4.96
C PHE A 90 4.82 -18.63 -5.10
N GLU A 91 3.90 -18.27 -6.00
CA GLU A 91 2.75 -19.11 -6.34
C GLU A 91 3.19 -20.48 -6.86
N ASN A 92 4.12 -20.49 -7.82
CA ASN A 92 4.65 -21.71 -8.40
C ASN A 92 5.36 -22.57 -7.35
N ALA A 93 6.12 -21.98 -6.43
CA ALA A 93 6.80 -22.70 -5.36
C ALA A 93 5.82 -23.36 -4.36
N ILE A 94 4.61 -22.82 -4.19
CA ILE A 94 3.56 -23.41 -3.33
C ILE A 94 2.83 -24.54 -4.06
N VAL A 95 2.48 -24.33 -5.34
CA VAL A 95 1.69 -25.29 -6.11
C VAL A 95 2.52 -26.52 -6.51
N TYR A 96 3.78 -26.31 -6.87
CA TYR A 96 4.68 -27.37 -7.32
C TYR A 96 5.58 -27.86 -6.18
N SER A 97 5.04 -28.68 -5.29
CA SER A 97 5.78 -29.34 -4.19
C SER A 97 6.94 -30.25 -4.65
N THR A 98 7.04 -30.57 -5.95
CA THR A 98 8.12 -31.37 -6.53
C THR A 98 9.21 -30.53 -7.23
N GLY A 99 9.05 -29.19 -7.28
CA GLY A 99 10.01 -28.24 -7.88
C GLY A 99 11.01 -27.66 -6.87
N ASP A 100 11.59 -26.51 -7.20
CA ASP A 100 12.53 -25.78 -6.34
C ASP A 100 11.87 -25.34 -5.03
N LEU A 101 11.96 -26.20 -4.02
CA LEU A 101 11.56 -25.93 -2.63
C LEU A 101 12.45 -24.86 -1.98
N ASP A 102 13.51 -24.43 -2.66
CA ASP A 102 14.50 -23.48 -2.17
C ASP A 102 13.86 -22.17 -1.72
N LEU A 103 12.89 -21.63 -2.47
CA LEU A 103 12.22 -20.38 -2.11
C LEU A 103 11.40 -20.52 -0.81
N ILE A 104 10.59 -21.56 -0.70
CA ILE A 104 9.76 -21.81 0.49
C ILE A 104 10.64 -22.12 1.70
N PHE A 105 11.70 -22.90 1.49
CA PHE A 105 12.67 -23.22 2.52
C PHE A 105 13.42 -21.98 3.01
N GLU A 106 13.89 -21.13 2.09
CA GLU A 106 14.56 -19.86 2.39
C GLU A 106 13.64 -18.94 3.21
N VAL A 107 12.38 -18.77 2.78
CA VAL A 107 11.38 -17.96 3.51
C VAL A 107 11.15 -18.50 4.93
N HIS A 108 10.93 -19.80 5.09
CA HIS A 108 10.73 -20.39 6.40
C HIS A 108 11.96 -20.25 7.30
N LEU A 109 13.15 -20.50 6.77
CA LEU A 109 14.41 -20.36 7.52
C LEU A 109 14.66 -18.90 7.91
N ALA A 110 14.44 -17.95 7.01
CA ALA A 110 14.63 -16.53 7.28
C ALA A 110 13.73 -16.06 8.44
N ILE A 111 12.46 -16.42 8.40
CA ILE A 111 11.50 -16.09 9.48
C ILE A 111 11.92 -16.74 10.79
N LEU A 112 12.26 -18.04 10.77
CA LEU A 112 12.71 -18.75 11.98
C LEU A 112 13.99 -18.14 12.56
N ASN A 113 14.96 -17.77 11.71
CA ASN A 113 16.18 -17.12 12.14
C ASN A 113 15.90 -15.79 12.82
N VAL A 114 15.01 -14.96 12.28
CA VAL A 114 14.60 -13.71 12.92
C VAL A 114 13.97 -13.97 14.29
N ILE A 115 13.04 -14.92 14.38
CA ILE A 115 12.39 -15.28 15.66
C ILE A 115 13.41 -15.77 16.67
N LEU A 116 14.28 -16.71 16.29
CA LEU A 116 15.26 -17.32 17.18
C LEU A 116 16.34 -16.33 17.65
N THR A 117 16.66 -15.32 16.83
CA THR A 117 17.69 -14.33 17.14
C THR A 117 17.20 -13.21 18.07
N ASP A 118 15.88 -12.90 18.11
CA ASP A 118 15.30 -11.91 19.04
C ASP A 118 15.39 -12.37 20.51
N ASN A 119 15.37 -13.69 20.74
CA ASN A 119 15.40 -14.32 22.06
C ASN A 119 16.62 -13.96 22.91
N GLY A 120 17.76 -13.71 22.26
CA GLY A 120 19.04 -13.43 22.94
C GLY A 120 19.15 -12.01 23.50
N LYS A 121 18.31 -11.07 23.03
CA LYS A 121 18.34 -9.66 23.45
C LYS A 121 17.23 -9.31 24.44
N ARG A 122 16.16 -10.10 24.48
CA ARG A 122 14.97 -9.84 25.32
C ARG A 122 15.19 -10.16 26.81
N SER A 123 16.19 -10.99 27.14
CA SER A 123 16.55 -11.32 28.53
C SER A 123 17.36 -10.22 29.24
N GLY A 124 17.85 -9.20 28.53
CA GLY A 124 18.66 -8.12 29.11
C GLY A 124 17.86 -6.98 29.76
N LEU A 125 16.55 -6.87 29.52
CA LEU A 125 15.75 -5.71 29.97
C LEU A 125 15.01 -5.94 31.31
N ILE A 126 15.14 -7.11 31.93
CA ILE A 126 14.34 -7.51 33.11
C ILE A 126 15.12 -7.28 34.44
N ASN A 127 16.37 -6.81 34.40
CA ASN A 127 17.26 -6.81 35.58
C ASN A 127 17.68 -5.43 36.13
N GLU A 128 16.91 -4.36 35.90
CA GLU A 128 17.25 -3.01 36.40
C GLU A 128 16.16 -2.42 37.32
N GLN A 129 15.44 -3.27 38.08
CA GLN A 129 14.64 -2.81 39.23
C GLN A 129 15.14 -3.47 40.52
N LYS A 130 16.37 -3.12 40.93
CA LYS A 130 16.83 -3.41 42.29
C LYS A 130 16.54 -2.18 43.17
N MET A 131 15.57 -2.34 44.06
CA MET A 131 15.14 -1.30 45.02
C MET A 131 16.33 -0.78 45.86
N PRO A 132 16.46 0.55 46.06
CA PRO A 132 17.38 1.09 47.05
C PRO A 132 16.87 0.79 48.47
N LYS A 133 17.85 0.51 49.33
CA LYS A 133 17.75 -0.01 50.72
C LYS A 133 16.90 0.84 51.66
#